data_AF-A0A644XF73-F1
#
_entry.id   AF-A0A644XF73-F1
#
_cell.length_a   1.000
_cell.length_b   1.000
_cell.length_c   1.000
_cell.angle_alpha   90.00
_cell.angle_beta   90.00
_cell.angle_gamma   90.00
#
_symmetry.space_group_name_H-M   'P 1'
#
loop_
_entity.id
_entity.type
_entity.pdbx_description
1 polymer ?
#
loop_
_entity_poly.entity_id
_entity_poly.type
_entity_poly.pdbx_seq_one_letter_code
_entity_poly.pdbx_strand_id
1 'polypeptide(L)'
;MRGNFKFWNIIHIRKERIGIIIFGLLSKNNRDHLSMDTKKGWKKLMTNKRFFALFITLLIAVGILGGCTKTVPTEPGTTTEPTTTTTPGTTTPDYSELKIGQVEYAAHGTKSFCVATAVVAGDKVVAAYLDEFQYMPSDKATGVPNSDTDFGTYVADKSVVLGSKRVNADYYSENMKTNGGATQRIDTSLNAIEKYCVGMTVAELDTWITGTTKEGEPPDTVAGSTLADTAGYVKAIASAAKAAVAQNTTGNKTTGG
;
A
#
# COMPACT_ATOMS: atom_id res chain seq x y z
N MET A 1 34.04 -13.37 28.85
CA MET A 1 33.58 -11.98 28.61
C MET A 1 33.27 -11.79 27.13
N ARG A 2 32.00 -11.66 26.71
CA ARG A 2 31.52 -11.09 25.41
C ARG A 2 29.99 -11.22 25.22
N GLY A 3 29.19 -11.03 26.29
CA GLY A 3 27.72 -11.19 26.22
C GLY A 3 26.88 -9.92 26.40
N ASN A 4 27.42 -8.84 26.96
CA ASN A 4 26.57 -7.76 27.50
C ASN A 4 26.60 -6.43 26.73
N PHE A 5 27.37 -6.30 25.63
CA PHE A 5 27.51 -5.01 24.95
C PHE A 5 26.40 -4.71 23.92
N LYS A 6 25.77 -5.74 23.33
CA LYS A 6 24.70 -5.52 22.32
C LYS A 6 23.31 -5.28 22.91
N PHE A 7 23.02 -5.83 24.09
CA PHE A 7 21.71 -5.67 24.72
C PHE A 7 21.51 -4.27 25.31
N TRP A 8 22.57 -3.66 25.84
CA TRP A 8 22.52 -2.32 26.41
C TRP A 8 22.38 -1.19 25.36
N ASN A 9 23.02 -1.34 24.18
CA ASN A 9 22.87 -0.38 23.08
C ASN A 9 21.47 -0.39 22.46
N ILE A 10 20.82 -1.55 22.36
CA ILE A 10 19.44 -1.65 21.84
C ILE A 10 18.44 -1.00 22.82
N ILE A 11 18.70 -1.06 24.13
CA ILE A 11 17.84 -0.43 25.14
C ILE A 11 18.03 1.10 25.16
N HIS A 12 19.25 1.61 24.99
CA HIS A 12 19.50 3.06 24.93
C HIS A 12 18.88 3.71 23.69
N ILE A 13 19.05 3.12 22.50
CA ILE A 13 18.49 3.62 21.24
C ILE A 13 16.95 3.64 21.26
N ARG A 14 16.32 2.69 21.96
CA ARG A 14 14.85 2.66 22.10
C ARG A 14 14.31 3.73 23.06
N LYS A 15 15.06 4.18 24.06
CA LYS A 15 14.60 5.20 25.01
C LYS A 15 14.48 6.59 24.39
N GLU A 16 15.42 6.96 23.53
CA GLU A 16 15.42 8.28 22.88
C GLU A 16 14.29 8.42 21.85
N ARG A 17 14.04 7.37 21.04
CA ARG A 17 12.94 7.40 20.04
C ARG A 17 11.56 7.32 20.67
N ILE A 18 11.40 6.59 21.78
CA ILE A 18 10.14 6.53 22.53
C ILE A 18 9.85 7.87 23.23
N GLY A 19 10.87 8.55 23.76
CA GLY A 19 10.71 9.88 24.36
C GLY A 19 10.23 10.93 23.35
N ILE A 20 10.77 10.92 22.13
CA ILE A 20 10.39 11.86 21.05
C ILE A 20 8.93 11.63 20.60
N ILE A 21 8.50 10.38 20.45
CA ILE A 21 7.12 10.04 20.07
C ILE A 21 6.13 10.45 21.18
N ILE A 22 6.50 10.25 22.46
CA ILE A 22 5.66 10.62 23.60
C ILE A 22 5.53 12.15 23.73
N PHE A 23 6.60 12.92 23.47
CA PHE A 23 6.55 14.39 23.58
C PHE A 23 5.66 15.05 22.50
N GLY A 24 5.51 14.39 21.33
CA GLY A 24 4.65 14.85 20.24
C GLY A 24 3.15 14.68 20.52
N LEU A 25 2.75 13.68 21.31
CA LEU A 25 1.35 13.30 21.56
C LEU A 25 0.71 13.95 22.80
N LEU A 26 1.47 14.69 23.62
CA LEU A 26 0.92 15.40 24.78
C LEU A 26 0.56 16.87 24.49
N SER A 27 -0.65 17.26 24.91
CA SER A 27 -1.09 18.66 25.02
C SER A 27 -0.07 19.49 25.82
N LYS A 28 0.19 20.73 25.38
CA LYS A 28 1.22 21.63 25.94
C LYS A 28 1.15 21.72 27.47
N ASN A 29 -0.06 21.81 28.05
CA ASN A 29 -0.25 21.96 29.50
C ASN A 29 0.26 20.78 30.36
N ASN A 30 0.50 19.60 29.78
CA ASN A 30 1.04 18.45 30.52
C ASN A 30 2.55 18.24 30.36
N ARG A 31 3.23 19.01 29.50
CA ARG A 31 4.67 18.83 29.23
C ARG A 31 5.55 19.43 30.32
N ASP A 32 5.12 20.54 30.89
CA ASP A 32 5.98 21.39 31.74
C ASP A 32 6.27 20.79 33.14
N HIS A 33 5.62 19.68 33.49
CA HIS A 33 5.80 18.98 34.77
C HIS A 33 6.50 17.61 34.67
N LEU A 34 7.01 17.23 33.48
CA LEU A 34 7.63 15.93 33.23
C LEU A 34 9.06 16.08 32.69
N SER A 35 10.04 16.10 33.60
CA SER A 35 11.45 15.89 33.23
C SER A 35 11.69 14.40 32.96
N MET A 36 11.74 14.01 31.68
CA MET A 36 11.96 12.63 31.24
C MET A 36 13.43 12.17 31.32
N ASP A 37 14.36 13.10 31.58
CA ASP A 37 15.80 12.79 31.74
C ASP A 37 16.16 12.19 33.10
N THR A 38 15.20 12.14 34.02
CA THR A 38 15.43 11.58 35.36
C THR A 38 14.70 10.26 35.55
N LYS A 39 15.36 9.30 36.21
CA LYS A 39 14.74 8.03 36.67
C LYS A 39 13.45 8.26 37.47
N LYS A 40 13.31 9.43 38.10
CA LYS A 40 12.15 9.85 38.89
C LYS A 40 10.95 10.21 38.00
N GLY A 41 11.17 10.84 36.84
CA GLY A 41 10.13 11.13 35.84
C GLY A 41 9.53 9.88 35.21
N TRP A 42 10.39 8.91 34.87
CA TRP A 42 9.97 7.60 34.36
C TRP A 42 9.13 6.81 35.38
N LYS A 43 9.52 6.82 36.66
CA LYS A 43 8.75 6.15 37.72
C LYS A 43 7.37 6.78 37.92
N LYS A 44 7.26 8.11 37.79
CA LYS A 44 5.99 8.85 37.90
C LYS A 44 5.06 8.58 36.70
N LEU A 45 5.61 8.44 35.49
CA LEU A 45 4.88 8.05 34.28
C LEU A 45 4.31 6.63 34.39
N MET A 46 5.13 5.68 34.85
CA MET A 46 4.78 4.26 34.99
C MET A 46 3.77 3.97 36.11
N THR A 47 3.53 4.92 37.02
CA THR A 47 2.57 4.75 38.14
C THR A 47 1.23 5.44 37.88
N ASN A 48 1.08 6.17 36.78
CA ASN A 48 -0.15 6.88 36.46
C ASN A 48 -1.20 5.93 35.84
N LYS A 49 -2.28 5.65 36.59
CA LYS A 49 -3.34 4.69 36.21
C LYS A 49 -3.99 4.98 34.85
N ARG A 50 -4.01 6.25 34.40
CA ARG A 50 -4.54 6.64 33.07
C ARG A 50 -3.60 6.29 31.91
N PHE A 51 -2.31 6.17 32.18
CA PHE A 51 -1.29 5.86 31.16
C PHE A 51 -1.21 4.34 30.91
N PHE A 52 -1.43 3.53 31.94
CA PHE A 52 -1.43 2.07 31.84
C PHE A 52 -2.58 1.52 30.97
N ALA A 53 -3.74 2.20 30.96
CA ALA A 53 -4.88 1.85 30.12
C ALA A 53 -4.66 2.09 28.62
N LEU A 54 -3.86 3.12 28.26
CA LEU A 54 -3.48 3.44 26.87
C LEU A 54 -2.32 2.56 26.35
N PHE A 55 -1.49 2.01 27.24
CA PHE A 55 -0.35 1.17 26.86
C PHE A 55 -0.75 -0.31 26.66
N ILE A 56 -1.77 -0.80 27.39
CA ILE A 56 -2.32 -2.15 27.21
C ILE A 56 -3.11 -2.30 25.90
N THR A 57 -3.74 -1.24 25.40
CA THR A 57 -4.43 -1.25 24.10
C THR A 57 -3.47 -1.24 22.91
N LEU A 58 -2.26 -0.69 23.06
CA LEU A 58 -1.24 -0.65 22.01
C LEU A 58 -0.38 -1.92 21.93
N LEU A 59 -0.22 -2.66 23.04
CA LEU A 59 0.57 -3.90 23.09
C LEU A 59 -0.21 -5.16 22.64
N ILE A 60 -1.53 -5.08 22.43
CA ILE A 60 -2.31 -6.18 21.84
C ILE A 60 -2.14 -6.24 20.30
N ALA A 61 -1.55 -5.22 19.66
CA ALA A 61 -1.37 -5.17 18.21
C ALA A 61 0.01 -5.63 17.67
N VAL A 62 0.95 -6.10 18.51
CA VAL A 62 2.33 -6.43 18.05
C VAL A 62 2.88 -7.76 18.62
N GLY A 63 2.06 -8.80 18.81
CA GLY A 63 2.63 -10.07 19.28
C GLY A 63 1.74 -11.30 19.17
N ILE A 64 1.73 -11.97 18.02
CA ILE A 64 1.40 -13.40 17.93
C ILE A 64 2.50 -14.10 17.12
N LEU A 65 3.48 -14.66 17.83
CA LEU A 65 4.12 -15.91 17.45
C LEU A 65 4.78 -16.52 18.69
N GLY A 66 4.19 -17.59 19.22
CA GLY A 66 4.76 -18.41 20.30
C GLY A 66 3.78 -18.72 21.42
N GLY A 67 3.03 -19.80 21.28
CA GLY A 67 2.17 -20.34 22.33
C GLY A 67 2.12 -21.87 22.28
N CYS A 68 3.03 -22.51 23.00
CA CYS A 68 2.91 -23.91 23.42
C CYS A 68 1.76 -24.06 24.42
N THR A 69 1.10 -25.22 24.33
CA THR A 69 0.07 -25.80 25.20
C THR A 69 0.19 -25.49 26.70
N LYS A 70 -0.94 -25.21 27.38
CA LYS A 70 -1.57 -26.11 28.37
C LYS A 70 -2.76 -25.48 29.14
N THR A 71 -3.82 -26.28 29.18
CA THR A 71 -4.79 -26.56 30.28
C THR A 71 -5.76 -25.47 30.78
N VAL A 72 -7.03 -25.78 30.52
CA VAL A 72 -8.31 -25.26 31.04
C VAL A 72 -8.53 -25.64 32.51
N PRO A 73 -9.30 -24.84 33.27
CA PRO A 73 -10.34 -25.38 34.14
C PRO A 73 -11.73 -24.82 33.84
N THR A 74 -12.72 -25.71 33.88
CA THR A 74 -14.13 -25.53 33.53
C THR A 74 -14.97 -25.22 34.78
N GLU A 75 -15.91 -24.28 34.69
CA GLU A 75 -17.19 -24.29 35.43
C GLU A 75 -18.31 -23.63 34.59
N PRO A 76 -19.61 -23.94 34.83
CA PRO A 76 -20.58 -24.13 33.76
C PRO A 76 -21.66 -23.03 33.62
N GLY A 77 -22.21 -22.94 32.41
CA GLY A 77 -23.59 -22.55 32.17
C GLY A 77 -23.83 -21.17 31.57
N THR A 78 -24.10 -21.11 30.25
CA THR A 78 -25.26 -20.45 29.64
C THR A 78 -25.25 -20.77 28.14
N THR A 79 -26.37 -21.30 27.66
CA THR A 79 -26.65 -21.62 26.26
C THR A 79 -26.75 -20.34 25.44
N THR A 80 -25.88 -20.19 24.44
CA THR A 80 -26.06 -19.25 23.34
C THR A 80 -25.85 -20.00 22.01
N GLU A 81 -26.85 -19.87 21.15
CA GLU A 81 -26.96 -20.37 19.78
C GLU A 81 -25.72 -20.03 18.91
N PRO A 82 -25.29 -20.88 17.96
CA PRO A 82 -24.03 -20.70 17.26
C PRO A 82 -24.16 -19.61 16.19
N THR A 83 -23.77 -18.39 16.53
CA THR A 83 -23.45 -17.36 15.54
C THR A 83 -22.21 -17.81 14.76
N THR A 84 -22.41 -18.18 13.50
CA THR A 84 -21.35 -18.55 12.56
C THR A 84 -20.42 -17.37 12.33
N THR A 85 -19.34 -17.32 13.11
CA THR A 85 -18.22 -16.40 12.87
C THR A 85 -17.38 -17.01 11.76
N THR A 86 -17.61 -16.59 10.52
CA THR A 86 -16.68 -16.84 9.41
C THR A 86 -15.38 -16.10 9.68
N THR A 87 -14.39 -16.82 10.22
CA THR A 87 -12.98 -16.47 10.08
C THR A 87 -12.67 -16.32 8.58
N PRO A 88 -12.11 -15.19 8.10
CA PRO A 88 -11.63 -15.09 6.74
C PRO A 88 -10.53 -16.13 6.55
N GLY A 89 -10.88 -17.23 5.88
CA GLY A 89 -9.95 -18.31 5.57
C GLY A 89 -8.85 -17.77 4.66
N THR A 90 -7.60 -18.10 4.99
CA THR A 90 -6.50 -18.06 4.04
C THR A 90 -6.71 -19.17 3.01
N THR A 91 -7.64 -18.99 2.08
CA THR A 91 -7.81 -19.88 0.94
C THR A 91 -6.65 -19.61 -0.01
N THR A 92 -5.81 -20.62 -0.24
CA THR A 92 -4.82 -20.60 -1.32
C THR A 92 -5.56 -20.31 -2.63
N PRO A 93 -5.11 -19.35 -3.47
CA PRO A 93 -5.79 -19.05 -4.71
C PRO A 93 -5.85 -20.31 -5.59
N ASP A 94 -7.03 -20.60 -6.13
CA ASP A 94 -7.17 -21.64 -7.14
C ASP A 94 -6.75 -21.07 -8.49
N TYR A 95 -5.58 -21.50 -8.98
CA TYR A 95 -4.99 -21.05 -10.24
C TYR A 95 -5.53 -21.81 -11.47
N SER A 96 -6.54 -22.68 -11.32
CA SER A 96 -7.14 -23.41 -12.43
C SER A 96 -7.88 -22.50 -13.42
N GLU A 97 -8.37 -21.35 -12.95
CA GLU A 97 -8.99 -20.31 -13.78
C GLU A 97 -8.38 -18.94 -13.45
N LEU A 98 -7.79 -18.30 -14.47
CA LEU A 98 -7.25 -16.94 -14.37
C LEU A 98 -8.07 -15.98 -15.23
N LYS A 99 -8.46 -14.86 -14.63
CA LYS A 99 -9.19 -13.78 -15.31
C LYS A 99 -8.30 -12.56 -15.39
N ILE A 100 -8.29 -11.91 -16.55
CA ILE A 100 -7.47 -10.72 -16.79
C ILE A 100 -8.39 -9.55 -17.09
N GLY A 101 -8.14 -8.42 -16.44
CA GLY A 101 -8.78 -7.16 -16.73
C GLY A 101 -7.73 -6.09 -16.95
N GLN A 102 -7.99 -5.20 -17.91
CA GLN A 102 -7.17 -4.05 -18.20
C GLN A 102 -8.06 -2.82 -18.35
N VAL A 103 -7.62 -1.69 -17.78
CA VAL A 103 -8.31 -0.40 -17.90
C VAL A 103 -7.31 0.72 -18.18
N GLU A 104 -7.78 1.75 -18.87
CA GLU A 104 -7.15 3.06 -18.88
C GLU A 104 -7.73 3.90 -17.74
N TYR A 105 -6.88 4.62 -17.00
CA TYR A 105 -7.27 5.31 -15.78
C TYR A 105 -6.51 6.64 -15.62
N ALA A 106 -7.19 7.68 -15.15
CA ALA A 106 -6.56 8.95 -14.77
C ALA A 106 -6.01 8.84 -13.34
N ALA A 107 -4.92 8.09 -13.17
CA ALA A 107 -4.34 7.83 -11.85
C ALA A 107 -3.53 9.01 -11.30
N HIS A 108 -3.06 9.90 -12.16
CA HIS A 108 -2.19 11.02 -11.81
C HIS A 108 -2.34 12.16 -12.82
N GLY A 109 -2.75 13.33 -12.34
CA GLY A 109 -2.85 14.57 -13.11
C GLY A 109 -3.70 14.47 -14.38
N THR A 110 -3.49 15.42 -15.30
CA THR A 110 -4.23 15.53 -16.58
C THR A 110 -3.34 15.44 -17.81
N LYS A 111 -2.04 15.20 -17.61
CA LYS A 111 -1.01 15.15 -18.68
C LYS A 111 -0.55 13.73 -18.99
N SER A 112 -1.10 12.76 -18.29
CA SER A 112 -0.78 11.35 -18.44
C SER A 112 -2.03 10.50 -18.25
N PHE A 113 -1.94 9.24 -18.69
CA PHE A 113 -2.92 8.21 -18.41
C PHE A 113 -2.22 6.94 -18.00
N CYS A 114 -2.83 6.20 -17.07
CA CYS A 114 -2.34 4.93 -16.59
C CYS A 114 -3.04 3.79 -17.33
N VAL A 115 -2.27 2.79 -17.74
CA VAL A 115 -2.79 1.47 -18.11
C VAL A 115 -2.57 0.56 -16.90
N ALA A 116 -3.67 0.07 -16.32
CA ALA A 116 -3.64 -0.86 -15.20
C ALA A 116 -4.18 -2.22 -15.66
N THR A 117 -3.43 -3.27 -15.37
CA THR A 117 -3.80 -4.66 -15.61
C THR A 117 -3.83 -5.42 -14.28
N ALA A 118 -4.85 -6.25 -14.08
CA ALA A 118 -4.94 -7.15 -12.94
C ALA A 118 -5.29 -8.56 -13.43
N VAL A 119 -4.62 -9.55 -12.85
CA VAL A 119 -4.94 -10.97 -13.01
C VAL A 119 -5.57 -11.45 -11.71
N VAL A 120 -6.74 -12.08 -11.81
CA VAL A 120 -7.54 -12.55 -10.68
C VAL A 120 -7.69 -14.07 -10.75
N ALA A 121 -7.42 -14.75 -9.64
CA ALA A 121 -7.70 -16.17 -9.43
C ALA A 121 -8.79 -16.29 -8.36
N GLY A 122 -9.95 -16.81 -8.73
CA GLY A 122 -11.15 -16.72 -7.90
C GLY A 122 -11.55 -15.26 -7.64
N ASP A 123 -11.32 -14.77 -6.42
CA ASP A 123 -11.58 -13.40 -5.99
C ASP A 123 -10.30 -12.62 -5.61
N LYS A 124 -9.11 -13.24 -5.73
CA LYS A 124 -7.83 -12.65 -5.33
C LYS A 124 -7.02 -12.17 -6.52
N VAL A 125 -6.42 -10.99 -6.40
CA VAL A 125 -5.41 -10.51 -7.36
C VAL A 125 -4.14 -11.34 -7.19
N VAL A 126 -3.70 -11.99 -8.26
CA VAL A 126 -2.48 -12.81 -8.28
C VAL A 126 -1.34 -12.17 -9.06
N ALA A 127 -1.64 -11.20 -9.92
CA ALA A 127 -0.66 -10.32 -10.54
C ALA A 127 -1.29 -8.97 -10.85
N ALA A 128 -0.49 -7.91 -10.80
CA ALA A 128 -0.88 -6.57 -11.20
C ALA A 128 0.25 -5.94 -12.01
N TYR A 129 -0.12 -5.09 -12.95
CA TYR A 129 0.82 -4.29 -13.74
C TYR A 129 0.24 -2.89 -13.94
N LEU A 130 1.08 -1.88 -13.76
CA LEU A 130 0.79 -0.47 -13.95
C LEU A 130 1.83 0.10 -14.90
N ASP A 131 1.41 0.74 -15.97
CA ASP A 131 2.27 1.67 -16.69
C ASP A 131 1.55 3.00 -16.83
N GLU A 132 2.31 4.07 -16.97
CA GLU A 132 1.75 5.39 -17.17
C GLU A 132 2.41 6.05 -18.36
N PHE A 133 1.59 6.57 -19.26
CA PHE A 133 2.02 7.16 -20.51
C PHE A 133 1.85 8.66 -20.45
N GLN A 134 2.90 9.36 -20.90
CA GLN A 134 2.94 10.82 -20.93
C GLN A 134 3.71 11.29 -22.17
N TYR A 135 3.35 12.44 -22.71
CA TYR A 135 4.19 13.12 -23.70
C TYR A 135 5.48 13.63 -23.05
N MET A 136 6.62 13.23 -23.60
CA MET A 136 7.97 13.56 -23.12
C MET A 136 8.83 14.10 -24.26
N PRO A 137 9.89 14.89 -23.99
CA PRO A 137 10.78 15.40 -25.05
C PRO A 137 11.35 14.28 -25.91
N SER A 138 11.19 14.40 -27.22
CA SER A 138 11.59 13.37 -28.19
C SER A 138 13.10 13.14 -28.26
N ASP A 139 13.90 14.11 -27.81
CA ASP A 139 15.36 14.01 -27.74
C ASP A 139 15.87 13.34 -26.45
N LYS A 140 14.97 13.08 -25.48
CA LYS A 140 15.29 12.45 -24.18
C LYS A 140 14.54 11.16 -23.92
N ALA A 141 13.40 10.93 -24.57
CA ALA A 141 12.52 9.81 -24.32
C ALA A 141 12.31 8.94 -25.56
N THR A 142 12.11 7.65 -25.32
CA THR A 142 11.67 6.67 -26.31
C THR A 142 10.14 6.70 -26.38
N GLY A 143 9.62 6.92 -27.59
CA GLY A 143 8.19 6.86 -27.85
C GLY A 143 7.63 5.43 -27.79
N VAL A 144 6.31 5.30 -27.71
CA VAL A 144 5.62 4.02 -27.92
C VAL A 144 5.91 3.47 -29.33
N PRO A 145 5.73 2.16 -29.57
CA PRO A 145 5.92 1.59 -30.91
C PRO A 145 5.20 2.40 -32.00
N ASN A 146 5.85 2.54 -33.15
CA ASN A 146 5.38 3.32 -34.31
C ASN A 146 5.39 4.84 -34.14
N SER A 147 5.91 5.39 -33.02
CA SER A 147 6.02 6.85 -32.82
C SER A 147 6.95 7.55 -33.83
N ASP A 148 7.82 6.81 -34.50
CA ASP A 148 8.70 7.25 -35.58
C ASP A 148 8.12 7.01 -36.99
N THR A 149 6.89 6.51 -37.06
CA THR A 149 6.16 6.20 -38.30
C THR A 149 4.82 6.95 -38.34
N ASP A 150 3.86 6.48 -39.15
CA ASP A 150 2.55 7.10 -39.38
C ASP A 150 1.81 7.43 -38.08
N PHE A 151 1.91 6.60 -37.03
CA PHE A 151 1.27 6.89 -35.74
C PHE A 151 1.79 8.20 -35.12
N GLY A 152 3.11 8.44 -35.16
CA GLY A 152 3.71 9.68 -34.68
C GLY A 152 3.35 10.92 -35.51
N THR A 153 2.84 10.74 -36.73
CA THR A 153 2.43 11.88 -37.57
C THR A 153 1.22 12.62 -36.99
N TYR A 154 0.41 11.96 -36.16
CA TYR A 154 -0.76 12.56 -35.50
C TYR A 154 -0.45 13.37 -34.24
N VAL A 155 0.78 13.32 -33.71
CA VAL A 155 1.20 14.17 -32.60
C VAL A 155 1.44 15.58 -33.11
N ALA A 156 0.64 16.55 -32.68
CA ALA A 156 0.70 17.92 -33.21
C ALA A 156 2.07 18.60 -32.99
N ASP A 157 2.66 18.41 -31.81
CA ASP A 157 3.98 18.92 -31.46
C ASP A 157 5.04 17.83 -31.69
N LYS A 158 5.93 18.06 -32.66
CA LYS A 158 6.99 17.09 -33.02
C LYS A 158 8.19 17.11 -32.06
N SER A 159 8.22 18.01 -31.08
CA SER A 159 9.25 18.03 -30.04
C SER A 159 8.98 17.03 -28.91
N VAL A 160 7.83 16.35 -28.95
CA VAL A 160 7.43 15.36 -27.95
C VAL A 160 7.03 14.03 -28.58
N VAL A 161 7.17 12.97 -27.79
CA VAL A 161 6.67 11.63 -28.08
C VAL A 161 5.81 11.12 -26.94
N LEU A 162 4.74 10.39 -27.23
CA LEU A 162 4.02 9.65 -26.20
C LEU A 162 4.91 8.49 -25.76
N GLY A 163 5.29 8.45 -24.49
CA GLY A 163 6.19 7.43 -23.96
C GLY A 163 5.66 6.78 -22.69
N SER A 164 6.00 5.51 -22.50
CA SER A 164 5.83 4.80 -21.23
C SER A 164 6.81 5.34 -20.19
N LYS A 165 6.34 5.61 -18.97
CA LYS A 165 7.21 5.99 -17.85
C LYS A 165 8.06 4.83 -17.35
N ARG A 166 7.65 3.58 -17.57
CA ARG A 166 8.50 2.41 -17.29
C ARG A 166 9.64 2.27 -18.29
N VAL A 167 9.34 2.39 -19.59
CA VAL A 167 10.38 2.37 -20.64
C VAL A 167 11.35 3.54 -20.47
N ASN A 168 10.84 4.70 -20.07
CA ASN A 168 11.63 5.91 -19.84
C ASN A 168 11.95 6.16 -18.36
N ALA A 169 12.04 5.11 -17.54
CA ALA A 169 12.14 5.25 -16.09
C ALA A 169 13.37 6.04 -15.63
N ASP A 170 14.50 5.94 -16.33
CA ASP A 170 15.70 6.71 -16.01
C ASP A 170 15.47 8.21 -16.18
N TYR A 171 15.02 8.63 -17.37
CA TYR A 171 14.72 10.02 -17.67
C TYR A 171 13.63 10.57 -16.74
N TYR A 172 12.53 9.83 -16.58
CA TYR A 172 11.39 10.30 -15.81
C TYR A 172 11.70 10.37 -14.31
N SER A 173 12.46 9.41 -13.77
CA SER A 173 12.86 9.44 -12.36
C SER A 173 13.81 10.59 -12.05
N GLU A 174 14.73 10.94 -12.96
CA GLU A 174 15.56 12.14 -12.79
C GLU A 174 14.69 13.40 -12.76
N ASN A 175 13.73 13.52 -13.69
CA ASN A 175 12.78 14.62 -13.69
C ASN A 175 11.96 14.69 -12.38
N MET A 176 11.50 13.56 -11.86
CA MET A 176 10.81 13.49 -10.55
C MET A 176 11.70 13.91 -9.39
N LYS A 177 12.98 13.53 -9.41
CA LYS A 177 13.95 13.90 -8.38
C LYS A 177 14.25 15.40 -8.42
N THR A 178 14.53 15.94 -9.61
CA THR A 178 14.86 17.37 -9.79
C THR A 178 13.67 18.28 -9.49
N ASN A 179 12.47 17.93 -9.95
CA ASN A 179 11.32 18.83 -9.91
C ASN A 179 10.31 18.51 -8.79
N GLY A 180 10.29 17.28 -8.30
CA GLY A 180 9.36 16.81 -7.27
C GLY A 180 10.03 16.33 -5.98
N GLY A 181 11.38 16.34 -5.91
CA GLY A 181 12.12 15.87 -4.74
C GLY A 181 11.95 14.37 -4.47
N ALA A 182 11.57 13.57 -5.48
CA ALA A 182 11.37 12.15 -5.32
C ALA A 182 12.67 11.44 -4.91
N THR A 183 12.56 10.53 -3.93
CA THR A 183 13.68 9.73 -3.43
C THR A 183 13.74 8.35 -4.05
N GLN A 184 12.61 7.86 -4.58
CA GLN A 184 12.51 6.59 -5.30
C GLN A 184 12.27 6.80 -6.79
N ARG A 185 12.71 5.83 -7.58
CA ARG A 185 12.39 5.76 -9.01
C ARG A 185 10.90 5.47 -9.25
N ILE A 186 10.41 5.86 -10.42
CA ILE A 186 9.03 5.63 -10.83
C ILE A 186 8.68 4.14 -10.88
N ASP A 187 9.52 3.34 -11.52
CA ASP A 187 9.37 1.88 -11.65
C ASP A 187 9.40 1.16 -10.30
N THR A 188 10.28 1.57 -9.39
CA THR A 188 10.31 1.05 -8.01
C THR A 188 9.01 1.34 -7.27
N SER A 189 8.47 2.55 -7.39
CA SER A 189 7.23 2.92 -6.71
C SER A 189 6.02 2.19 -7.28
N LEU A 190 5.92 2.09 -8.62
CA LEU A 190 4.85 1.33 -9.28
C LEU A 190 4.91 -0.16 -8.91
N ASN A 191 6.10 -0.77 -8.85
CA ASN A 191 6.27 -2.16 -8.41
C ASN A 191 5.82 -2.36 -6.95
N ALA A 192 6.07 -1.39 -6.07
CA ALA A 192 5.61 -1.46 -4.68
C ALA A 192 4.07 -1.44 -4.60
N ILE A 193 3.42 -0.63 -5.43
CA ILE A 193 1.95 -0.55 -5.52
C ILE A 193 1.36 -1.84 -6.09
N GLU A 194 1.92 -2.37 -7.17
CA GLU A 194 1.52 -3.66 -7.74
C GLU A 194 1.61 -4.77 -6.69
N LYS A 195 2.76 -4.87 -6.00
CA LYS A 195 2.99 -5.86 -4.96
C LYS A 195 2.02 -5.71 -3.78
N TYR A 196 1.68 -4.48 -3.41
CA TYR A 196 0.70 -4.22 -2.36
C TYR A 196 -0.69 -4.78 -2.70
N CYS A 197 -1.09 -4.69 -3.96
CA CYS A 197 -2.41 -5.16 -4.41
C CYS A 197 -2.47 -6.70 -4.56
N VAL A 198 -1.35 -7.37 -4.80
CA VAL A 198 -1.30 -8.83 -4.93
C VAL A 198 -1.68 -9.50 -3.60
N GLY A 199 -2.60 -10.45 -3.66
CA GLY A 199 -3.16 -11.17 -2.51
C GLY A 199 -4.44 -10.55 -1.95
N MET A 200 -4.72 -9.28 -2.27
CA MET A 200 -5.98 -8.63 -1.91
C MET A 200 -7.13 -9.21 -2.75
N THR A 201 -8.30 -9.27 -2.13
CA THR A 201 -9.55 -9.59 -2.80
C THR A 201 -10.07 -8.39 -3.59
N VAL A 202 -10.89 -8.64 -4.61
CA VAL A 202 -11.58 -7.57 -5.36
C VAL A 202 -12.42 -6.69 -4.43
N ALA A 203 -13.04 -7.27 -3.39
CA ALA A 203 -13.83 -6.53 -2.42
C ALA A 203 -12.98 -5.61 -1.51
N GLU A 204 -11.81 -6.07 -1.06
CA GLU A 204 -10.86 -5.24 -0.31
C GLU A 204 -10.37 -4.07 -1.17
N LEU A 205 -10.08 -4.31 -2.45
CA LEU A 205 -9.69 -3.27 -3.40
C LEU A 205 -10.83 -2.27 -3.70
N ASP A 206 -12.10 -2.68 -3.63
CA ASP A 206 -13.24 -1.79 -3.89
C ASP A 206 -13.38 -0.68 -2.84
N THR A 207 -12.88 -0.91 -1.62
CA THR A 207 -12.84 0.13 -0.59
C THR A 207 -12.02 1.35 -1.01
N TRP A 208 -11.08 1.20 -1.95
CA TRP A 208 -10.33 2.32 -2.52
C TRP A 208 -11.14 3.17 -3.49
N ILE A 209 -12.06 2.54 -4.23
CA ILE A 209 -12.91 3.23 -5.19
C ILE A 209 -14.02 3.98 -4.45
N THR A 210 -14.60 3.34 -3.44
CA THR A 210 -15.76 3.85 -2.68
C THR A 210 -15.38 4.69 -1.47
N GLY A 211 -14.15 4.53 -0.96
CA GLY A 211 -13.65 5.24 0.21
C GLY A 211 -13.25 6.69 -0.07
N THR A 212 -13.24 7.51 0.98
CA THR A 212 -12.89 8.94 0.93
C THR A 212 -11.40 9.22 0.97
N THR A 213 -10.52 8.22 0.74
CA THR A 213 -9.07 8.44 0.66
C THR A 213 -8.81 9.50 -0.42
N LYS A 214 -8.47 10.70 0.04
CA LYS A 214 -8.27 11.88 -0.79
C LYS A 214 -7.04 11.67 -1.66
N GLU A 215 -7.15 12.11 -2.90
CA GLU A 215 -6.01 12.31 -3.79
C GLU A 215 -4.97 13.19 -3.06
N GLY A 216 -3.72 12.74 -2.98
CA GLY A 216 -2.64 13.45 -2.28
C GLY A 216 -2.46 13.15 -0.79
N GLU A 217 -3.28 12.30 -0.17
CA GLU A 217 -2.87 11.61 1.07
C GLU A 217 -2.35 10.22 0.69
N PRO A 218 -1.01 10.00 0.71
CA PRO A 218 -0.51 8.66 0.50
C PRO A 218 -1.10 7.81 1.61
N PRO A 219 -1.68 6.66 1.28
CA PRO A 219 -1.89 5.70 2.32
C PRO A 219 -0.51 5.34 2.85
N ASP A 220 -0.26 5.63 4.12
CA ASP A 220 0.97 5.25 4.85
C ASP A 220 1.18 3.70 4.89
N THR A 221 0.35 2.96 4.14
CA THR A 221 0.25 1.51 4.06
C THR A 221 0.98 0.89 2.87
N VAL A 222 1.27 1.63 1.78
CA VAL A 222 2.01 1.08 0.62
C VAL A 222 3.50 1.29 0.81
N ALA A 223 4.09 0.47 1.68
CA ALA A 223 5.52 0.52 1.95
C ALA A 223 6.33 0.38 0.64
N GLY A 224 7.12 1.40 0.31
CA GLY A 224 8.03 1.41 -0.84
C GLY A 224 7.62 2.31 -2.01
N SER A 225 6.41 2.88 -2.01
CA SER A 225 6.03 3.96 -2.94
C SER A 225 6.27 5.33 -2.31
N THR A 226 6.84 6.25 -3.09
CA THR A 226 6.95 7.68 -2.71
C THR A 226 6.13 8.60 -3.61
N LEU A 227 5.21 8.03 -4.41
CA LEU A 227 4.35 8.80 -5.31
C LEU A 227 3.21 9.43 -4.50
N ALA A 228 2.97 10.73 -4.72
CA ALA A 228 1.82 11.43 -4.15
C ALA A 228 0.49 10.77 -4.57
N ASP A 229 0.45 10.23 -5.79
CA ASP A 229 -0.74 9.66 -6.42
C ASP A 229 -0.91 8.14 -6.18
N THR A 230 -0.23 7.59 -5.17
CA THR A 230 -0.29 6.16 -4.83
C THR A 230 -1.73 5.63 -4.75
N ALA A 231 -2.65 6.40 -4.14
CA ALA A 231 -4.06 6.01 -4.05
C ALA A 231 -4.74 5.91 -5.43
N GLY A 232 -4.39 6.78 -6.39
CA GLY A 232 -4.92 6.76 -7.75
C GLY A 232 -4.51 5.49 -8.49
N TYR A 233 -3.27 5.04 -8.33
CA TYR A 233 -2.78 3.80 -8.92
C TYR A 233 -3.42 2.54 -8.30
N VAL A 234 -3.67 2.53 -6.99
CA VAL A 234 -4.42 1.42 -6.35
C VAL A 234 -5.86 1.38 -6.87
N LYS A 235 -6.51 2.54 -7.05
CA LYS A 235 -7.85 2.62 -7.69
C LYS A 235 -7.85 2.11 -9.13
N ALA A 236 -6.77 2.33 -9.88
CA ALA A 236 -6.62 1.81 -11.22
C ALA A 236 -6.54 0.27 -11.22
N ILE A 237 -5.75 -0.34 -10.32
CA ILE A 237 -5.70 -1.81 -10.16
C ILE A 237 -7.05 -2.36 -9.68
N ALA A 238 -7.73 -1.68 -8.75
CA ALA A 238 -9.05 -2.07 -8.28
C ALA A 238 -10.07 -2.11 -9.44
N SER A 239 -10.02 -1.11 -10.31
CA SER A 239 -10.86 -1.02 -11.51
C SER A 239 -10.55 -2.13 -12.52
N ALA A 240 -9.26 -2.44 -12.73
CA ALA A 240 -8.82 -3.56 -13.56
C ALA A 240 -9.30 -4.92 -13.01
N ALA A 241 -9.19 -5.13 -11.69
CA ALA A 241 -9.61 -6.36 -11.04
C ALA A 241 -11.14 -6.56 -11.12
N LYS A 242 -11.91 -5.48 -10.97
CA LYS A 242 -13.36 -5.49 -11.24
C LYS A 242 -13.69 -5.83 -12.68
N ALA A 243 -12.97 -5.25 -13.64
CA ALA A 243 -13.14 -5.56 -15.06
C ALA A 243 -12.86 -7.05 -15.33
N ALA A 244 -11.83 -7.63 -14.72
CA ALA A 244 -11.47 -9.04 -14.87
C ALA A 244 -12.63 -9.98 -14.47
N VAL A 245 -13.28 -9.72 -13.34
CA VAL A 245 -14.38 -10.56 -12.85
C VAL A 245 -15.71 -10.29 -13.58
N ALA A 246 -15.88 -9.10 -14.16
CA ALA A 246 -17.08 -8.73 -14.93
C ALA A 246 -17.17 -9.40 -16.31
N GLN A 247 -16.05 -9.82 -16.93
CA GLN A 247 -16.06 -10.48 -18.24
C GLN A 247 -16.90 -11.78 -18.30
N ASN A 248 -17.28 -12.37 -17.15
CA ASN A 248 -18.17 -13.54 -17.10
C ASN A 248 -19.67 -13.23 -17.07
N THR A 249 -20.13 -11.97 -16.93
CA THR A 249 -21.58 -11.68 -17.08
C THR A 249 -22.01 -11.47 -18.52
N THR A 250 -21.07 -11.34 -19.46
CA THR A 250 -21.34 -11.15 -20.90
C THR A 250 -20.92 -12.35 -21.76
N GLY A 251 -20.14 -13.28 -21.21
CA GLY A 251 -19.58 -14.43 -21.91
C GLY A 251 -20.44 -15.70 -21.89
N ASN A 252 -21.68 -15.64 -22.40
CA ASN A 252 -22.31 -16.83 -23.01
C ASN A 252 -23.31 -16.39 -24.10
N LYS A 253 -22.80 -15.83 -25.19
CA LYS A 253 -23.53 -15.78 -26.46
C LYS A 253 -22.55 -15.97 -27.61
N THR A 254 -21.98 -17.18 -27.70
CA THR A 254 -21.47 -17.69 -28.96
C THR A 254 -22.67 -18.02 -29.85
N THR A 255 -23.21 -17.02 -30.55
CA THR A 255 -23.99 -17.30 -31.77
C THR A 255 -22.99 -17.64 -32.86
N GLY A 256 -22.91 -18.93 -33.17
CA GLY A 256 -22.26 -19.40 -34.39
C GLY A 256 -22.90 -18.75 -35.62
N GLY A 257 -22.04 -18.41 -36.57
CA GLY A 257 -22.34 -18.01 -37.94
C GLY A 257 -21.15 -18.40 -38.80
#